data_AF-A0A960TW84-F1
#
_entry.id   AF-A0A960TW84-F1
#
_cell.length_a   1.000
_cell.length_b   1.000
_cell.length_c   1.000
_cell.angle_alpha   90.00
_cell.angle_beta   90.00
_cell.angle_gamma   90.00
#
_symmetry.space_group_name_H-M   'P 1'
#
loop_
_entity.id
_entity.type
_entity.pdbx_description
1 polymer ?
#
loop_
_entity_poly.entity_id
_entity_poly.type
_entity_poly.pdbx_seq_one_letter_code
_entity_poly.pdbx_strand_id
1 'polypeptide(L)'
;MKSLGHFFLILLMCLLTVATFASCGDDDDDDSDAVSDDDTADDDTVDDDTSDDDDDDDTVTDDDTVDDDDDDTTDDDDDTSDDDTADDDTTDDDTGDDDTEPVFADEFRAVEMGSASPALKIAAHACQGLYNDELGGSVYTLSNSTDPIWLDELELEPVETISAADFVAECAAQYPCVKYDYTQQGLIPAVITAGVAL
;
A
#
# COMPACT_ATOMS: atom_id res chain seq x y z
N MET A 1 -0.56 58.13 2.01
CA MET A 1 -0.44 57.42 3.31
C MET A 1 -1.31 56.16 3.40
N LYS A 2 -2.50 56.07 2.76
CA LYS A 2 -3.33 54.85 2.79
C LYS A 2 -2.78 53.64 2.00
N SER A 3 -1.94 53.82 0.98
CA SER A 3 -1.39 52.68 0.22
C SER A 3 -0.18 51.99 0.86
N LEU A 4 0.54 52.66 1.77
CA LEU A 4 1.71 52.08 2.44
C LEU A 4 1.32 51.00 3.47
N GLY A 5 0.17 51.18 4.13
CA GLY A 5 -0.35 50.20 5.09
C GLY A 5 -0.86 48.91 4.44
N HIS A 6 -1.47 48.99 3.25
CA HIS A 6 -1.91 47.80 2.51
C HIS A 6 -0.73 46.96 2.01
N PHE A 7 0.33 47.62 1.52
CA PHE A 7 1.52 46.91 1.05
C PHE A 7 2.24 46.17 2.19
N PHE A 8 2.30 46.78 3.38
CA PHE A 8 2.90 46.16 4.56
C PHE A 8 2.09 44.96 5.07
N LEU A 9 0.75 45.02 4.98
CA LEU A 9 -0.12 43.92 5.40
C LEU A 9 -0.02 42.71 4.45
N ILE A 10 0.05 42.95 3.13
CA ILE A 10 0.28 41.88 2.14
C ILE A 10 1.65 41.24 2.35
N LEU A 11 2.69 42.05 2.60
CA LEU A 11 4.04 41.54 2.84
C LEU A 11 4.14 40.73 4.14
N LEU A 12 3.44 41.16 5.21
CA LEU A 12 3.35 40.41 6.46
C LEU A 12 2.64 39.07 6.27
N MET A 13 1.56 39.04 5.47
CA MET A 13 0.83 37.80 5.20
C MET A 13 1.66 36.82 4.38
N CYS A 14 2.39 37.28 3.36
CA CYS A 14 3.33 36.44 2.59
C CYS A 14 4.50 35.92 3.44
N LEU A 15 4.97 36.67 4.45
CA LEU A 15 6.05 36.22 5.32
C LEU A 15 5.58 35.16 6.32
N LEU A 16 4.31 35.21 6.72
CA LEU A 16 3.72 34.24 7.65
C LEU A 16 3.50 32.87 7.00
N THR A 17 3.19 32.82 5.70
CA THR A 17 2.99 31.56 4.96
C THR A 17 4.28 30.80 4.69
N VAL A 18 5.45 31.46 4.72
CA VAL A 18 6.75 30.81 4.50
C VAL A 18 7.28 30.18 5.81
N ALA A 19 6.78 30.61 6.97
CA ALA A 19 7.24 30.12 8.28
C ALA A 19 6.61 28.79 8.72
N THR A 20 5.58 28.29 8.02
CA THR A 20 4.90 27.04 8.37
C THR A 20 5.48 25.79 7.69
N PHE A 21 6.49 25.93 6.82
CA PHE A 21 7.20 24.80 6.20
C PHE A 21 8.43 24.35 7.00
N ALA A 22 8.56 24.79 8.25
CA ALA A 22 9.67 24.39 9.12
C ALA A 22 9.42 23.00 9.72
N SER A 23 10.09 22.01 9.11
CA SER A 23 10.79 20.91 9.79
C SER A 23 9.91 19.86 10.49
N CYS A 24 9.50 18.83 9.74
CA CYS A 24 9.51 17.48 10.31
C CYS A 24 11.00 17.15 10.58
N GLY A 25 11.45 17.34 11.82
CA GLY A 25 12.80 16.99 12.24
C GLY A 25 12.84 15.49 12.53
N ASP A 26 13.66 14.77 11.77
CA ASP A 26 14.15 13.44 12.12
C ASP A 26 15.00 13.56 13.40
N ASP A 27 14.40 13.22 14.54
CA ASP A 27 15.13 12.85 15.75
C ASP A 27 15.33 11.31 15.71
N ASP A 28 16.13 10.84 14.76
CA ASP A 28 16.62 9.45 14.73
C ASP A 28 17.93 9.37 15.54
N ASP A 29 17.80 9.50 16.86
CA ASP A 29 18.84 9.14 17.83
C ASP A 29 18.66 7.65 18.19
N ASP A 30 18.99 6.74 17.27
CA ASP A 30 19.19 5.33 17.60
C ASP A 30 20.67 5.08 17.92
N ASP A 31 20.92 5.02 19.24
CA ASP A 31 22.11 4.46 19.87
C ASP A 31 22.35 3.05 19.32
N SER A 32 23.27 2.94 18.37
CA SER A 32 23.85 1.67 17.96
C SER A 32 24.82 1.21 19.04
N ASP A 33 24.26 0.71 20.14
CA ASP A 33 24.96 -0.14 21.08
C ASP A 33 25.40 -1.40 20.32
N ALA A 34 26.65 -1.34 19.89
CA ALA A 34 27.41 -2.41 19.30
C ALA A 34 27.40 -3.64 20.22
N VAL A 35 26.44 -4.55 20.02
CA VAL A 35 26.58 -5.94 20.43
C VAL A 35 27.24 -6.69 19.29
N SER A 36 28.49 -7.04 19.56
CA SER A 36 29.36 -7.83 18.71
C SER A 36 29.12 -9.30 19.03
N ASP A 37 28.21 -9.95 18.31
CA ASP A 37 28.11 -11.42 18.19
C ASP A 37 28.14 -11.70 16.67
N ASP A 38 29.26 -12.01 16.00
CA ASP A 38 30.14 -13.18 16.11
C ASP A 38 29.41 -14.51 16.31
N ASP A 39 28.56 -14.87 15.34
CA ASP A 39 28.34 -16.27 14.98
C ASP A 39 28.74 -16.50 13.52
N THR A 40 30.03 -16.81 13.39
CA THR A 40 30.64 -17.60 12.32
C THR A 40 29.78 -18.79 11.84
N ALA A 41 29.66 -18.89 10.51
CA ALA A 41 29.57 -20.13 9.70
C ALA A 41 28.29 -21.01 9.74
N ASP A 42 27.53 -20.95 8.64
CA ASP A 42 27.21 -22.10 7.73
C ASP A 42 26.61 -21.47 6.46
N ASP A 43 27.31 -21.47 5.31
CA ASP A 43 27.27 -22.49 4.25
C ASP A 43 25.85 -22.86 3.80
N ASP A 44 25.32 -22.09 2.84
CA ASP A 44 24.46 -22.62 1.78
C ASP A 44 24.66 -21.78 0.52
N THR A 45 25.78 -22.09 -0.14
CA THR A 45 25.97 -21.80 -1.56
C THR A 45 25.18 -22.82 -2.38
N VAL A 46 23.84 -22.66 -2.47
CA VAL A 46 23.05 -23.36 -3.48
C VAL A 46 22.85 -22.43 -4.67
N ASP A 47 23.72 -22.67 -5.63
CA ASP A 47 23.67 -22.26 -7.02
C ASP A 47 22.58 -23.08 -7.74
N ASP A 48 21.39 -22.50 -7.92
CA ASP A 48 20.31 -23.06 -8.76
C ASP A 48 20.29 -22.37 -10.14
N ASP A 49 21.44 -22.37 -10.82
CA ASP A 49 21.49 -22.32 -12.28
C ASP A 49 21.42 -23.76 -12.83
N THR A 50 20.20 -24.28 -13.06
CA THR A 50 19.97 -25.34 -14.05
C THR A 50 19.10 -24.84 -15.17
N SER A 51 19.79 -24.55 -16.27
CA SER A 51 19.30 -24.45 -17.63
C SER A 51 18.26 -25.52 -18.01
N ASP A 52 17.34 -25.04 -18.86
CA ASP A 52 16.72 -25.70 -20.02
C ASP A 52 15.96 -27.02 -19.79
N ASP A 53 14.67 -27.04 -20.13
CA ASP A 53 14.21 -27.73 -21.35
C ASP A 53 12.66 -27.73 -21.50
N ASP A 54 12.27 -27.54 -22.76
CA ASP A 54 11.05 -27.98 -23.46
C ASP A 54 9.73 -27.20 -23.25
N ASP A 55 9.30 -26.38 -24.22
CA ASP A 55 8.65 -26.73 -25.51
C ASP A 55 7.31 -27.47 -25.36
N ASP A 56 6.30 -26.84 -25.97
CA ASP A 56 5.11 -27.42 -26.62
C ASP A 56 4.16 -28.33 -25.81
N ASP A 57 2.87 -27.92 -25.88
CA ASP A 57 1.78 -28.73 -26.46
C ASP A 57 0.51 -28.85 -25.61
N ASP A 58 -0.19 -27.74 -25.37
CA ASP A 58 -1.64 -27.77 -25.15
C ASP A 58 -2.36 -27.91 -26.51
N THR A 59 -2.15 -29.04 -27.21
CA THR A 59 -3.10 -29.51 -28.22
C THR A 59 -3.97 -30.63 -27.66
N VAL A 60 -5.26 -30.28 -27.59
CA VAL A 60 -6.42 -31.14 -27.41
C VAL A 60 -6.28 -32.43 -28.22
N THR A 61 -6.22 -33.59 -27.57
CA THR A 61 -6.63 -34.88 -28.17
C THR A 61 -7.16 -35.81 -27.08
N ASP A 62 -8.45 -36.10 -27.18
CA ASP A 62 -9.13 -37.24 -26.56
C ASP A 62 -8.36 -38.55 -26.83
N ASP A 63 -8.21 -39.43 -25.84
CA ASP A 63 -8.64 -40.82 -26.00
C ASP A 63 -8.77 -41.53 -24.65
N ASP A 64 -9.90 -42.20 -24.49
CA ASP A 64 -10.16 -43.22 -23.49
C ASP A 64 -9.09 -44.31 -23.54
N THR A 65 -8.74 -44.95 -22.41
CA THR A 65 -8.78 -46.42 -22.25
C THR A 65 -8.09 -46.93 -20.98
N VAL A 66 -8.86 -47.71 -20.22
CA VAL A 66 -8.45 -48.91 -19.44
C VAL A 66 -7.76 -48.65 -18.09
N ASP A 67 -8.45 -48.81 -16.95
CA ASP A 67 -8.88 -50.03 -16.22
C ASP A 67 -7.79 -50.64 -15.33
N ASP A 68 -8.27 -50.98 -14.13
CA ASP A 68 -7.83 -52.04 -13.22
C ASP A 68 -6.53 -51.92 -12.39
N ASP A 69 -6.80 -51.93 -11.07
CA ASP A 69 -6.17 -52.77 -10.05
C ASP A 69 -4.65 -52.60 -9.80
N ASP A 70 -4.31 -52.01 -8.66
CA ASP A 70 -3.63 -52.85 -7.67
C ASP A 70 -3.99 -52.47 -6.23
N ASP A 71 -4.50 -53.51 -5.58
CA ASP A 71 -4.78 -53.68 -4.17
C ASP A 71 -3.46 -54.02 -3.48
N ASP A 72 -2.89 -53.09 -2.73
CA ASP A 72 -1.92 -53.43 -1.70
C ASP A 72 -2.46 -53.03 -0.32
N THR A 73 -3.21 -53.99 0.20
CA THR A 73 -3.51 -54.19 1.60
C THR A 73 -2.26 -54.14 2.49
N THR A 74 -2.52 -53.86 3.77
CA THR A 74 -1.85 -54.34 4.98
C THR A 74 -0.89 -53.44 5.75
N ASP A 75 -1.19 -53.45 7.06
CA ASP A 75 -0.37 -53.22 8.25
C ASP A 75 -0.11 -51.75 8.61
N ASP A 76 -0.80 -51.26 9.64
CA ASP A 76 -0.38 -51.39 11.05
C ASP A 76 1.00 -50.75 11.26
N ASP A 77 1.00 -49.43 11.49
CA ASP A 77 1.89 -48.85 12.50
C ASP A 77 1.09 -47.85 13.34
N ASP A 78 0.71 -48.39 14.50
CA ASP A 78 0.26 -47.74 15.72
C ASP A 78 1.44 -46.97 16.33
N ASP A 79 1.77 -45.79 15.81
CA ASP A 79 2.55 -44.80 16.55
C ASP A 79 1.59 -43.94 17.38
N THR A 80 1.16 -44.54 18.49
CA THR A 80 0.72 -43.81 19.66
C THR A 80 1.79 -42.82 20.12
N SER A 81 1.35 -41.62 20.45
CA SER A 81 2.03 -40.66 21.34
C SER A 81 3.31 -40.03 20.80
N ASP A 82 3.15 -39.01 19.96
CA ASP A 82 3.90 -37.78 20.19
C ASP A 82 2.96 -36.74 20.82
N ASP A 83 3.19 -36.59 22.13
CA ASP A 83 2.65 -35.62 23.07
C ASP A 83 3.28 -34.25 22.81
N ASP A 84 2.96 -33.65 21.67
CA ASP A 84 3.23 -32.22 21.42
C ASP A 84 2.07 -31.36 21.95
N THR A 85 1.59 -31.68 23.16
CA THR A 85 0.55 -30.93 23.86
C THR A 85 1.09 -29.66 24.54
N ALA A 86 2.20 -29.10 24.06
CA ALA A 86 2.81 -27.92 24.65
C ALA A 86 3.53 -27.05 23.62
N ASP A 87 2.84 -26.74 22.52
CA ASP A 87 3.05 -25.49 21.82
C ASP A 87 1.73 -24.72 21.79
N ASP A 88 1.33 -24.24 22.97
CA ASP A 88 0.29 -23.24 23.14
C ASP A 88 0.89 -21.83 22.90
N ASP A 89 1.55 -21.68 21.75
CA ASP A 89 1.81 -20.40 21.11
C ASP A 89 0.52 -19.86 20.44
N THR A 90 -0.65 -20.16 21.03
CA THR A 90 -1.92 -19.46 20.74
C THR A 90 -2.17 -18.31 21.70
N THR A 91 -1.15 -17.89 22.47
CA THR A 91 -1.12 -16.48 22.93
C THR A 91 -0.76 -15.61 21.74
N ASP A 92 -1.64 -15.64 20.75
CA ASP A 92 -1.88 -14.55 19.84
C ASP A 92 -2.26 -13.36 20.74
N ASP A 93 -1.24 -12.58 21.11
CA ASP A 93 -1.37 -11.28 21.75
C ASP A 93 -1.86 -10.23 20.74
N ASP A 94 -2.79 -10.63 19.86
CA ASP A 94 -3.75 -9.77 19.20
C ASP A 94 -4.75 -9.20 20.25
N THR A 95 -4.27 -8.77 21.42
CA THR A 95 -4.99 -7.78 22.23
C THR A 95 -5.00 -6.40 21.57
N GLY A 96 -4.35 -6.28 20.40
CA GLY A 96 -4.53 -5.23 19.40
C GLY A 96 -5.60 -5.53 18.36
N ASP A 97 -6.56 -6.42 18.65
CA ASP A 97 -7.81 -6.56 17.89
C ASP A 97 -8.64 -5.27 18.05
N ASP A 98 -8.15 -4.19 17.43
CA ASP A 98 -8.94 -3.04 16.99
C ASP A 98 -9.84 -3.54 15.85
N ASP A 99 -10.72 -4.48 16.20
CA ASP A 99 -11.82 -5.09 15.47
C ASP A 99 -12.91 -4.01 15.22
N THR A 100 -12.45 -2.84 14.80
CA THR A 100 -13.27 -1.69 14.49
C THR A 100 -13.90 -2.01 13.15
N GLU A 101 -15.22 -2.21 13.17
CA GLU A 101 -15.98 -2.41 11.93
C GLU A 101 -15.55 -1.36 10.90
N PRO A 102 -15.24 -1.76 9.66
CA PRO A 102 -14.77 -0.83 8.65
C PRO A 102 -15.81 0.27 8.44
N VAL A 103 -15.38 1.52 8.57
CA VAL A 103 -16.24 2.69 8.36
C VAL A 103 -16.13 3.09 6.90
N PHE A 104 -17.26 3.06 6.19
CA PHE A 104 -17.36 3.46 4.79
C PHE A 104 -17.97 4.85 4.63
N ALA A 105 -17.56 5.55 3.58
CA ALA A 105 -18.12 6.85 3.24
C ALA A 105 -19.53 6.71 2.65
N ASP A 106 -20.47 7.57 3.09
CA ASP A 106 -21.78 7.72 2.43
C ASP A 106 -21.67 8.53 1.11
N GLU A 107 -20.59 9.31 0.97
CA GLU A 107 -20.33 10.23 -0.12
C GLU A 107 -18.87 10.09 -0.56
N PHE A 108 -18.58 10.26 -1.86
CA PHE A 108 -17.22 10.16 -2.39
C PHE A 108 -16.89 11.28 -3.37
N ARG A 109 -15.60 11.55 -3.51
CA ARG A 109 -15.05 12.54 -4.45
C ARG A 109 -14.42 11.82 -5.64
N ALA A 110 -14.56 12.39 -6.84
CA ALA A 110 -13.90 11.88 -8.03
C ALA A 110 -12.66 12.72 -8.36
N VAL A 111 -11.53 12.07 -8.63
CA VAL A 111 -10.26 12.73 -8.99
C VAL A 111 -9.96 12.52 -10.46
N GLU A 112 -9.99 13.59 -11.25
CA GLU A 112 -9.63 13.55 -12.68
C GLU A 112 -8.12 13.45 -12.87
N MET A 113 -7.67 12.29 -13.35
CA MET A 113 -6.26 12.02 -13.64
C MET A 113 -5.86 12.36 -15.07
N GLY A 114 -6.82 12.48 -15.98
CA GLY A 114 -6.67 12.75 -17.43
C GLY A 114 -5.23 12.87 -17.96
N SER A 115 -4.83 14.11 -18.24
CA SER A 115 -3.49 14.45 -18.76
C SER A 115 -2.46 14.75 -17.66
N ALA A 116 -2.69 14.32 -16.42
CA ALA A 116 -1.72 14.49 -15.34
C ALA A 116 -0.40 13.80 -15.69
N SER A 117 0.71 14.35 -15.19
CA SER A 117 2.02 13.71 -15.33
C SER A 117 2.03 12.35 -14.60
N PRO A 118 2.85 11.38 -15.01
CA PRO A 118 2.96 10.11 -14.28
C PRO A 118 3.23 10.30 -12.78
N ALA A 119 4.09 11.26 -12.43
CA ALA A 119 4.40 11.58 -11.04
C ALA A 119 3.17 12.08 -10.26
N LEU A 120 2.35 12.93 -10.88
CA LEU A 120 1.13 13.44 -10.26
C LEU A 120 0.06 12.36 -10.10
N LYS A 121 -0.05 11.42 -11.06
CA LYS A 121 -0.96 10.26 -10.94
C LYS A 121 -0.56 9.38 -9.76
N ILE A 122 0.73 9.13 -9.61
CA ILE A 122 1.25 8.35 -8.49
C ILE A 122 0.96 9.05 -7.15
N ALA A 123 1.19 10.37 -7.07
CA ALA A 123 0.85 11.16 -5.89
C ALA A 123 -0.65 11.12 -5.55
N ALA A 124 -1.51 11.26 -6.56
CA ALA A 124 -2.96 11.19 -6.36
C ALA A 124 -3.41 9.78 -5.90
N HIS A 125 -2.80 8.70 -6.37
CA HIS A 125 -3.11 7.36 -5.83
C HIS A 125 -2.62 7.17 -4.39
N ALA A 126 -1.45 7.70 -4.03
CA ALA A 126 -0.99 7.68 -2.65
C ALA A 126 -1.97 8.44 -1.72
N CYS A 127 -2.39 9.63 -2.14
CA CYS A 127 -3.41 10.41 -1.44
C CYS A 127 -4.75 9.70 -1.36
N GLN A 128 -5.19 9.05 -2.44
CA GLN A 128 -6.41 8.23 -2.44
C GLN A 128 -6.33 7.13 -1.37
N GLY A 129 -5.18 6.47 -1.22
CA GLY A 129 -4.94 5.50 -0.15
C GLY A 129 -5.15 6.09 1.24
N LEU A 130 -4.56 7.25 1.52
CA LEU A 130 -4.68 7.92 2.83
C LEU A 130 -6.13 8.30 3.17
N TYR A 131 -6.88 8.87 2.21
CA TYR A 131 -8.29 9.20 2.44
C TYR A 131 -9.17 7.96 2.61
N ASN A 132 -8.90 6.89 1.84
CA ASN A 132 -9.67 5.65 1.93
C ASN A 132 -9.33 4.81 3.16
N ASP A 133 -8.15 5.00 3.76
CA ASP A 133 -7.75 4.40 5.04
C ASP A 133 -8.55 5.03 6.20
N GLU A 134 -8.69 6.35 6.21
CA GLU A 134 -9.50 7.05 7.22
C GLU A 134 -11.01 6.80 7.04
N LEU A 135 -11.48 6.74 5.79
CA LEU A 135 -12.88 6.49 5.46
C LEU A 135 -13.01 5.74 4.13
N GLY A 136 -13.33 4.45 4.22
CA GLY A 136 -13.36 3.53 3.09
C GLY A 136 -14.24 4.03 1.95
N GLY A 137 -13.66 4.15 0.75
CA GLY A 137 -14.38 4.55 -0.47
C GLY A 137 -14.65 6.05 -0.61
N SER A 138 -14.04 6.90 0.22
CA SER A 138 -14.21 8.36 0.15
C SER A 138 -13.63 9.00 -1.13
N VAL A 139 -12.71 8.34 -1.83
CA VAL A 139 -12.08 8.85 -3.06
C VAL A 139 -12.04 7.81 -4.19
N TYR A 140 -12.54 8.21 -5.36
CA TYR A 140 -12.49 7.46 -6.62
C TYR A 140 -11.62 8.18 -7.65
N THR A 141 -10.77 7.47 -8.40
CA THR A 141 -9.89 8.07 -9.42
C THR A 141 -10.39 7.79 -10.83
N LEU A 142 -10.56 8.86 -11.62
CA LEU A 142 -10.89 8.82 -13.05
C LEU A 142 -9.58 8.84 -13.85
N SER A 143 -9.01 7.65 -14.03
CA SER A 143 -7.76 7.38 -14.74
C SER A 143 -7.84 7.64 -16.25
N ASN A 144 -9.01 7.39 -16.85
CA ASN A 144 -9.24 7.48 -18.28
C ASN A 144 -10.70 7.92 -18.59
N SER A 145 -11.03 8.07 -19.88
CA SER A 145 -12.35 8.53 -20.33
C SER A 145 -13.47 7.48 -20.23
N THR A 146 -13.13 6.22 -19.94
CA THR A 146 -14.11 5.13 -19.76
C THR A 146 -14.53 4.97 -18.30
N ASP A 147 -13.75 5.45 -17.34
CA ASP A 147 -14.09 5.31 -15.92
C ASP A 147 -15.43 5.96 -15.52
N PRO A 148 -15.87 7.10 -16.09
CA PRO A 148 -17.21 7.64 -15.82
C PRO A 148 -18.35 6.68 -16.18
N ILE A 149 -18.14 5.74 -17.11
CA ILE A 149 -19.15 4.74 -17.49
C ILE A 149 -19.51 3.87 -16.27
N TRP A 150 -18.52 3.52 -15.44
CA TRP A 150 -18.77 2.75 -14.22
C TRP A 150 -19.61 3.51 -13.19
N LEU A 151 -19.42 4.83 -13.10
CA LEU A 151 -20.23 5.67 -12.23
C LEU A 151 -21.70 5.71 -12.72
N ASP A 152 -21.89 5.86 -14.03
CA ASP A 152 -23.23 5.83 -14.64
C ASP A 152 -23.91 4.46 -14.48
N GLU A 153 -23.20 3.35 -14.71
CA GLU A 153 -23.74 1.99 -14.60
C GLU A 153 -24.13 1.60 -13.17
N LEU A 154 -23.40 2.14 -12.18
CA LEU A 154 -23.66 1.90 -10.76
C LEU A 154 -24.61 2.93 -10.13
N GLU A 155 -25.10 3.90 -10.91
CA GLU A 155 -25.92 5.02 -10.43
C GLU A 155 -25.24 5.79 -9.27
N LEU A 156 -23.92 5.96 -9.35
CA LEU A 156 -23.10 6.66 -8.37
C LEU A 156 -22.78 8.08 -8.84
N GLU A 157 -23.07 9.08 -8.01
CA GLU A 157 -22.73 10.48 -8.27
C GLU A 157 -21.71 10.96 -7.23
N PRO A 158 -20.50 11.39 -7.64
CA PRO A 158 -19.55 11.98 -6.71
C PRO A 158 -20.06 13.35 -6.24
N VAL A 159 -19.78 13.71 -4.97
CA VAL A 159 -20.15 15.02 -4.45
C VAL A 159 -19.40 16.16 -5.12
N GLU A 160 -18.18 15.88 -5.58
CA GLU A 160 -17.41 16.76 -6.43
C GLU A 160 -16.40 16.00 -7.27
N THR A 161 -16.01 16.64 -8.37
CA THR A 161 -14.92 16.20 -9.24
C THR A 161 -13.82 17.23 -9.21
N ILE A 162 -12.61 16.81 -8.86
CA ILE A 162 -11.43 17.68 -8.67
C ILE A 162 -10.28 17.23 -9.55
N SER A 163 -9.36 18.15 -9.88
CA SER A 163 -8.16 17.78 -10.64
C SER A 163 -7.16 17.04 -9.75
N ALA A 164 -6.36 16.14 -10.34
CA ALA A 164 -5.28 15.47 -9.59
C ALA A 164 -4.30 16.46 -8.93
N ALA A 165 -4.06 17.63 -9.53
CA ALA A 165 -3.16 18.65 -8.97
C ALA A 165 -3.74 19.29 -7.72
N ASP A 166 -5.03 19.68 -7.77
CA ASP A 166 -5.72 20.28 -6.64
C ASP A 166 -5.90 19.26 -5.50
N PHE A 167 -6.22 18.01 -5.85
CA PHE A 167 -6.35 16.92 -4.87
C PHE A 167 -5.04 16.66 -4.13
N VAL A 168 -3.91 16.58 -4.84
CA VAL A 168 -2.60 16.35 -4.22
C VAL A 168 -2.19 17.55 -3.36
N ALA A 169 -2.49 18.78 -3.78
CA ALA A 169 -2.22 19.97 -2.98
C ALA A 169 -3.05 20.00 -1.68
N GLU A 170 -4.33 19.62 -1.74
CA GLU A 170 -5.21 19.51 -0.57
C GLU A 170 -4.74 18.39 0.37
N CYS A 171 -4.45 17.22 -0.19
CA CYS A 171 -3.89 16.07 0.52
C CYS A 171 -2.59 16.44 1.27
N ALA A 172 -1.66 17.13 0.61
CA ALA A 172 -0.41 17.56 1.25
C ALA A 172 -0.63 18.58 2.38
N ALA A 173 -1.69 19.40 2.30
CA ALA A 173 -2.06 20.31 3.38
C ALA A 173 -2.70 19.59 4.57
N GLN A 174 -3.49 18.53 4.31
CA GLN A 174 -4.16 17.71 5.31
C GLN A 174 -3.19 16.74 6.01
N TYR A 175 -2.27 16.14 5.24
CA TYR A 175 -1.27 15.17 5.68
C TYR A 175 0.15 15.74 5.47
N PRO A 176 0.55 16.77 6.25
CA PRO A 176 1.80 17.52 6.03
C PRO A 176 3.07 16.70 6.30
N CYS A 177 2.96 15.59 7.05
CA CYS A 177 4.04 14.62 7.24
C CYS A 177 3.44 13.22 7.16
N VAL A 178 3.53 12.58 5.99
CA VAL A 178 3.31 11.13 5.88
C VAL A 178 4.55 10.48 6.47
N LYS A 179 4.51 10.11 7.76
CA LYS A 179 5.59 9.35 8.39
C LYS A 179 5.62 7.97 7.75
N TYR A 180 6.72 7.69 7.07
CA TYR A 180 6.98 6.39 6.49
C TYR A 180 7.44 5.45 7.60
N ASP A 181 6.60 4.47 7.96
CA ASP A 181 7.04 3.38 8.81
C ASP A 181 7.68 2.31 7.90
N TYR A 182 8.95 2.00 8.15
CA TYR A 182 9.71 0.97 7.43
C TYR A 182 9.14 -0.45 7.58
N THR A 183 8.17 -0.65 8.45
CA THR A 183 7.39 -1.90 8.51
C THR A 183 6.40 -2.04 7.34
N GLN A 184 6.07 -0.95 6.61
CA GLN A 184 5.13 -0.94 5.47
C GLN A 184 5.81 -1.12 4.10
N GLN A 185 6.82 -1.99 3.99
CA GLN A 185 7.62 -2.18 2.76
C GLN A 185 6.83 -2.65 1.53
N GLY A 186 5.65 -3.25 1.70
CA GLY A 186 4.81 -3.72 0.59
C GLY A 186 4.26 -2.62 -0.32
N LEU A 187 4.21 -1.36 0.15
CA LEU A 187 3.59 -0.23 -0.57
C LEU A 187 4.62 0.73 -1.22
N ILE A 188 5.91 0.38 -1.14
CA ILE A 188 7.07 1.24 -1.47
C ILE A 188 7.05 1.86 -2.87
N PRO A 189 6.71 1.16 -3.97
CA PRO A 189 6.94 1.74 -5.30
C PRO A 189 5.99 2.91 -5.62
N ALA A 190 4.82 2.98 -4.97
CA ALA A 190 3.80 3.97 -5.28
C ALA A 190 3.96 5.28 -4.50
N VAL A 191 4.58 5.30 -3.32
CA VAL A 191 4.55 6.52 -2.47
C VAL A 191 5.75 7.45 -2.72
N ILE A 192 6.93 6.89 -3.00
CA ILE A 192 8.18 7.68 -3.15
C ILE A 192 8.12 8.69 -4.31
N THR A 193 7.32 8.43 -5.35
CA THR A 193 7.22 9.35 -6.49
C THR A 193 6.42 10.62 -6.16
N ALA A 194 5.57 10.59 -5.12
CA ALA A 194 4.72 11.72 -4.74
C ALA A 194 5.52 12.85 -4.07
N GLY A 195 6.41 12.49 -3.15
CA GLY A 195 7.19 13.46 -2.36
C GLY A 195 8.26 14.21 -3.16
N VAL A 196 8.65 13.72 -4.34
CA VAL A 196 9.63 14.38 -5.22
C VAL A 196 8.95 15.22 -6.31
N ALA A 197 7.63 15.09 -6.49
CA ALA A 197 6.85 15.78 -7.53
C ALA A 197 6.21 17.09 -7.07
N LEU A 198 6.13 17.31 -5.75
CA LEU A 198 5.75 18.57 -5.10
C LEU A 198 6.97 19.47 -4.91
#